data_AF-A0AAN4WW61-F1
#
_entry.id   AF-A0AAN4WW61-F1
#
_cell.length_a   1.000
_cell.length_b   1.000
_cell.length_c   1.000
_cell.angle_alpha   90.00
_cell.angle_beta   90.00
_cell.angle_gamma   90.00
#
_symmetry.space_group_name_H-M   'P 1'
#
loop_
_entity.id
_entity.type
_entity.pdbx_description
1 polymer ?
#
loop_
_entity_poly.entity_id
_entity_poly.type
_entity_poly.pdbx_seq_one_letter_code
_entity_poly.pdbx_strand_id
1 'polypeptide(L)'
;MKIDTHRGLLKCVLPPKDKDSQPDLQRTQPGGCSKAGKLLSTAARAIGLPTIRSGASSKSSKIAAPRNADIQKLPTASQANKERVDATVGKIRLIHAKMKPRLDAHKEHVKNDQNRTQAYIANGLEPCDEVNECLNSLVTTCNEDYSAEQSRAIRKNLSDIASDLQEISNLSEGEMERIALDYIFTVFKDTRIPVLDAGFNNKDDKTAHLKKIVFDIPNSKKIAGVQESHQFSFPYLDNYDKMAENELRLLTKDSSIPDLKGKTISFVGAGFPLSAMMYHIHSGAQIQLVDIDKGACERAEAFLDICAEANIIDRSDFSVAQGDASKIRYVRKSTDDVAGQAAEDRAGASSDKAEVSELQSDILIFAAALPSEVKAAALNNISSRGLEVINRCTSEANNLLYPSTKLSALQKRYGLEGGSRVFSVEKVMYPEYAYRNKTSINAAGVPVNKNGVPMIETNKINQNTAQKIGVAVNAASEGREPLKTHPVPC
;
A
#
# COMPACT_ATOMS: atom_id res chain seq x y z
N MET A 1 -4.48 -32.54 40.04
CA MET A 1 -3.67 -33.54 39.33
C MET A 1 -2.44 -32.80 38.83
N LYS A 2 -1.28 -33.02 39.47
CA LYS A 2 -0.03 -32.30 39.19
C LYS A 2 0.69 -33.00 38.04
N ILE A 3 1.08 -32.26 37.02
CA ILE A 3 1.99 -32.74 35.98
C ILE A 3 3.21 -31.83 36.02
N ASP A 4 4.28 -32.39 36.61
CA ASP A 4 5.65 -31.95 36.42
C ASP A 4 6.12 -32.43 35.04
N THR A 5 6.76 -31.56 34.26
CA THR A 5 7.68 -31.99 33.20
C THR A 5 8.96 -31.14 33.23
N HIS A 6 10.06 -31.86 33.43
CA HIS A 6 11.43 -31.38 33.49
C HIS A 6 12.01 -30.95 32.13
N ARG A 7 12.98 -30.03 32.24
CA ARG A 7 14.09 -29.65 31.34
C ARG A 7 14.56 -30.70 30.30
N GLY A 8 14.94 -30.19 29.13
CA GLY A 8 15.87 -30.83 28.19
C GLY A 8 16.63 -29.80 27.33
N LEU A 9 17.72 -29.24 27.87
CA LEU A 9 18.71 -28.43 27.15
C LEU A 9 19.73 -29.36 26.46
N LEU A 10 19.74 -29.42 25.13
CA LEU A 10 20.81 -30.06 24.35
C LEU A 10 21.80 -29.00 23.85
N LYS A 11 22.95 -28.93 24.53
CA LYS A 11 24.16 -28.27 24.02
C LYS A 11 24.83 -29.20 23.01
N CYS A 12 24.82 -28.85 21.73
CA CYS A 12 25.74 -29.42 20.74
C CYS A 12 27.06 -28.64 20.78
N VAL A 13 28.10 -29.27 21.32
CA VAL A 13 29.49 -28.82 21.23
C VAL A 13 30.08 -29.46 19.98
N LEU A 14 30.48 -28.65 19.00
CA LEU A 14 31.29 -29.10 17.86
C LEU A 14 32.78 -28.96 18.18
N PRO A 15 33.63 -29.94 17.82
CA PRO A 15 35.07 -29.86 18.03
C PRO A 15 35.76 -28.97 16.97
N PRO A 16 36.94 -28.42 17.26
CA PRO A 16 37.69 -27.62 16.31
C PRO A 16 38.31 -28.52 15.24
N LYS A 17 38.31 -28.07 13.99
CA LYS A 17 39.15 -28.66 12.93
C LYS A 17 40.25 -27.69 12.56
N ASP A 18 41.46 -28.16 12.80
CA ASP A 18 42.71 -27.57 12.37
C ASP A 18 42.91 -27.65 10.85
N LYS A 19 43.91 -26.86 10.46
CA LYS A 19 44.38 -26.47 9.13
C LYS A 19 44.98 -27.62 8.30
N ASP A 20 45.05 -27.32 7.00
CA ASP A 20 46.03 -27.71 5.97
C ASP A 20 45.27 -28.23 4.75
N SER A 21 45.24 -27.53 3.61
CA SER A 21 46.38 -27.42 2.71
C SER A 21 46.00 -26.56 1.49
N GLN A 22 46.94 -25.71 1.03
CA GLN A 22 46.86 -25.01 -0.25
C GLN A 22 47.07 -25.97 -1.44
N PRO A 23 46.73 -25.54 -2.67
CA PRO A 23 47.84 -25.26 -3.57
C PRO A 23 47.71 -23.97 -4.38
N ASP A 24 48.90 -23.47 -4.73
CA ASP A 24 49.23 -22.39 -5.65
C ASP A 24 48.49 -22.43 -6.99
N LEU A 25 48.26 -21.24 -7.57
CA LEU A 25 48.42 -20.99 -9.01
C LEU A 25 48.48 -19.49 -9.35
N GLN A 26 49.70 -19.04 -9.60
CA GLN A 26 50.16 -18.18 -10.70
C GLN A 26 49.55 -16.78 -10.95
N ARG A 27 50.45 -15.81 -10.77
CA ARG A 27 50.54 -14.50 -11.43
C ARG A 27 50.38 -14.57 -12.95
N THR A 28 49.60 -13.65 -13.50
CA THR A 28 49.95 -12.88 -14.72
C THR A 28 49.35 -11.47 -14.65
N GLN A 29 50.21 -10.45 -14.77
CA GLN A 29 49.87 -9.15 -15.38
C GLN A 29 50.22 -9.24 -16.87
N PRO A 30 49.59 -8.47 -17.79
CA PRO A 30 49.95 -7.06 -18.07
C PRO A 30 48.70 -6.17 -18.26
N GLY A 31 48.69 -4.84 -18.08
CA GLY A 31 49.47 -3.83 -18.81
C GLY A 31 48.79 -3.50 -20.15
N GLY A 32 48.27 -2.28 -20.35
CA GLY A 32 47.80 -1.87 -21.68
C GLY A 32 46.91 -0.62 -21.78
N CYS A 33 47.53 0.48 -22.19
CA CYS A 33 46.97 1.78 -22.57
C CYS A 33 46.08 1.72 -23.84
N SER A 34 45.00 2.51 -23.94
CA SER A 34 44.54 3.10 -25.23
C SER A 34 43.47 4.18 -25.06
N LYS A 35 43.64 5.25 -25.86
CA LYS A 35 42.77 6.41 -26.06
C LYS A 35 41.58 6.12 -26.99
N ALA A 36 40.64 7.09 -26.98
CA ALA A 36 39.65 7.44 -28.02
C ALA A 36 38.45 6.47 -28.20
N GLY A 37 37.22 6.91 -28.44
CA GLY A 37 36.75 8.23 -28.81
C GLY A 37 35.21 8.32 -28.81
N LYS A 38 34.74 9.55 -29.03
CA LYS A 38 33.36 9.94 -29.37
C LYS A 38 32.75 9.06 -30.47
N LEU A 39 31.45 8.77 -30.37
CA LEU A 39 30.40 8.75 -31.42
C LEU A 39 29.15 8.12 -30.77
N LEU A 40 28.12 8.88 -30.39
CA LEU A 40 26.97 9.25 -31.23
C LEU A 40 26.64 8.21 -32.30
N SER A 41 25.63 7.38 -32.05
CA SER A 41 24.82 6.78 -33.10
C SER A 41 23.35 6.68 -32.69
N THR A 42 22.63 7.69 -33.16
CA THR A 42 21.24 7.64 -33.55
C THR A 42 20.99 6.40 -34.40
N ALA A 43 20.06 5.53 -34.00
CA ALA A 43 19.56 4.44 -34.84
C ALA A 43 18.04 4.63 -35.05
N ALA A 44 17.72 5.52 -35.98
CA ALA A 44 16.45 5.55 -36.67
C ALA A 44 16.66 4.93 -38.06
N ARG A 45 15.94 3.85 -38.36
CA ARG A 45 15.36 3.47 -39.66
C ARG A 45 15.09 1.97 -39.71
N ALA A 46 13.84 1.61 -40.04
CA ALA A 46 13.55 0.87 -41.27
C ALA A 46 12.06 0.46 -41.30
N ILE A 47 11.18 1.32 -41.83
CA ILE A 47 10.01 0.84 -42.59
C ILE A 47 9.93 1.72 -43.84
N GLY A 48 10.10 1.06 -44.99
CA GLY A 48 10.15 1.69 -46.31
C GLY A 48 8.81 2.29 -46.70
N LEU A 49 8.85 3.53 -47.18
CA LEU A 49 7.80 4.15 -47.96
C LEU A 49 8.14 3.98 -49.45
N PRO A 50 7.24 3.41 -50.28
CA PRO A 50 7.41 3.50 -51.72
C PRO A 50 6.91 4.86 -52.23
N THR A 51 7.80 5.53 -52.96
CA THR A 51 7.52 6.70 -53.79
C THR A 51 6.64 6.29 -54.96
N ILE A 52 5.40 6.78 -55.03
CA ILE A 52 4.54 6.61 -56.22
C ILE A 52 4.75 7.82 -57.15
N ARG A 53 5.31 7.52 -58.32
CA ARG A 53 5.38 8.40 -59.50
C ARG A 53 3.98 8.61 -60.06
N SER A 54 3.64 9.87 -60.33
CA SER A 54 2.50 10.29 -61.13
C SER A 54 2.71 9.91 -62.60
N GLY A 55 1.86 9.02 -63.12
CA GLY A 55 1.73 8.74 -64.54
C GLY A 55 0.27 8.89 -64.95
N ALA A 56 -0.03 9.94 -65.71
CA ALA A 56 -1.33 10.14 -66.34
C ALA A 56 -1.54 9.10 -67.46
N SER A 57 -2.68 8.43 -67.45
CA SER A 57 -3.23 7.74 -68.63
C SER A 57 -4.73 7.58 -68.47
N SER A 58 -5.46 8.27 -69.33
CA SER A 58 -6.91 8.26 -69.46
C SER A 58 -7.39 6.97 -70.14
N LYS A 59 -8.09 6.11 -69.41
CA LYS A 59 -9.03 5.14 -69.98
C LYS A 59 -10.30 5.09 -69.14
N SER A 60 -11.38 5.58 -69.75
CA SER A 60 -12.75 5.53 -69.25
C SER A 60 -13.27 4.08 -69.29
N SER A 61 -13.26 3.39 -68.15
CA SER A 61 -14.08 2.22 -67.90
C SER A 61 -15.21 2.59 -66.94
N LYS A 62 -16.46 2.39 -67.37
CA LYS A 62 -17.65 2.53 -66.53
C LYS A 62 -17.64 1.45 -65.45
N ILE A 63 -17.11 1.77 -64.27
CA ILE A 63 -17.28 0.97 -63.07
C ILE A 63 -18.65 1.31 -62.49
N ALA A 64 -19.52 0.31 -62.40
CA ALA A 64 -20.82 0.44 -61.76
C ALA A 64 -20.63 0.89 -60.30
N ALA A 65 -21.25 2.01 -59.94
CA ALA A 65 -21.25 2.53 -58.58
C ALA A 65 -21.88 1.47 -57.65
N PRO A 66 -21.19 1.01 -56.59
CA PRO A 66 -21.83 0.18 -55.58
C PRO A 66 -22.96 0.99 -54.94
N ARG A 67 -24.18 0.47 -55.09
CA ARG A 67 -25.40 0.98 -54.46
C ARG A 67 -25.21 0.97 -52.94
N ASN A 68 -25.49 2.12 -52.31
CA ASN A 68 -25.75 2.31 -50.89
C ASN A 68 -24.84 1.51 -49.95
N ALA A 69 -23.63 2.02 -49.70
CA ALA A 69 -22.96 1.71 -48.46
C ALA A 69 -23.85 2.24 -47.32
N ASP A 70 -24.45 1.34 -46.56
CA ASP A 70 -25.18 1.66 -45.33
C ASP A 70 -24.25 2.50 -44.45
N ILE A 71 -24.56 3.80 -44.32
CA ILE A 71 -23.87 4.68 -43.40
C ILE A 71 -24.25 4.19 -42.00
N GLN A 72 -23.43 3.31 -41.43
CA GLN A 72 -23.53 2.96 -40.02
C GLN A 72 -23.38 4.25 -39.23
N LYS A 73 -24.50 4.73 -38.67
CA LYS A 73 -24.49 5.90 -37.77
C LYS A 73 -23.57 5.55 -36.61
N LEU A 74 -22.49 6.30 -36.46
CA LEU A 74 -21.63 6.21 -35.29
C LEU A 74 -22.50 6.44 -34.03
N PRO A 75 -22.30 5.64 -32.97
CA PRO A 75 -23.06 5.79 -31.74
C PRO A 75 -22.90 7.21 -31.19
N THR A 76 -23.97 7.76 -30.65
CA THR A 76 -23.91 9.06 -29.95
C THR A 76 -23.01 8.96 -28.71
N ALA A 77 -22.43 10.07 -28.25
CA ALA A 77 -21.62 10.07 -27.03
C ALA A 77 -22.37 9.51 -25.80
N SER A 78 -23.68 9.76 -25.72
CA SER A 78 -24.54 9.17 -24.67
C SER A 78 -24.66 7.65 -24.79
N GLN A 79 -24.75 7.13 -26.02
CA GLN A 79 -24.82 5.70 -26.26
C GLN A 79 -23.48 5.01 -25.95
N ALA A 80 -22.36 5.59 -26.41
CA ALA A 80 -21.02 5.09 -26.11
C ALA A 80 -20.73 5.08 -24.59
N ASN A 81 -21.18 6.11 -23.86
CA ASN A 81 -21.06 6.15 -22.40
C ASN A 81 -21.86 5.03 -21.72
N LYS A 82 -23.09 4.77 -22.18
CA LYS A 82 -23.92 3.69 -21.66
C LYS A 82 -23.30 2.32 -21.94
N GLU A 83 -22.89 2.07 -23.18
CA GLU A 83 -22.23 0.81 -23.59
C GLU A 83 -20.97 0.54 -22.75
N ARG A 84 -20.16 1.56 -22.49
CA ARG A 84 -18.99 1.44 -21.61
C ARG A 84 -19.37 1.09 -20.17
N VAL A 85 -20.36 1.77 -19.59
CA VAL A 85 -20.85 1.47 -18.23
C VAL A 85 -21.39 0.04 -18.15
N ASP A 86 -22.21 -0.38 -19.11
CA ASP A 86 -22.81 -1.71 -19.13
C ASP A 86 -21.73 -2.80 -19.28
N ALA A 87 -20.72 -2.58 -20.13
CA ALA A 87 -19.58 -3.48 -20.28
C ALA A 87 -18.76 -3.61 -18.98
N THR A 88 -18.45 -2.49 -18.32
CA THR A 88 -17.76 -2.48 -17.02
C THR A 88 -18.56 -3.23 -15.95
N VAL A 89 -19.86 -2.96 -15.85
CA VAL A 89 -20.76 -3.62 -14.89
C VAL A 89 -20.80 -5.13 -15.15
N GLY A 90 -20.93 -5.55 -16.42
CA GLY A 90 -20.91 -6.96 -16.82
C GLY A 90 -19.61 -7.66 -16.42
N LYS A 91 -18.46 -7.02 -16.65
CA LYS A 91 -17.14 -7.54 -16.26
C LYS A 91 -17.02 -7.72 -14.74
N ILE A 92 -17.42 -6.72 -13.96
CA ILE A 92 -17.34 -6.79 -12.48
C ILE A 92 -18.29 -7.85 -11.92
N ARG A 93 -19.50 -8.00 -12.48
CA ARG A 93 -20.42 -9.08 -12.07
C ARG A 93 -19.87 -10.46 -12.38
N LEU A 94 -19.20 -10.64 -13.51
CA LEU A 94 -18.53 -11.89 -13.82
C LEU A 94 -17.42 -12.24 -12.82
N ILE A 95 -16.63 -11.24 -12.41
CA ILE A 95 -15.61 -11.40 -11.36
C ILE A 95 -16.27 -11.78 -10.03
N HIS A 96 -17.31 -11.05 -9.61
CA HIS A 96 -18.05 -11.34 -8.38
C HIS A 96 -18.62 -12.76 -8.38
N ALA A 97 -19.20 -13.21 -9.49
CA ALA A 97 -19.73 -14.58 -9.62
C ALA A 97 -18.67 -15.66 -9.39
N LYS A 98 -17.42 -15.43 -9.83
CA LYS A 98 -16.29 -16.35 -9.59
C LYS A 98 -15.79 -16.29 -8.15
N MET A 99 -15.72 -15.09 -7.57
CA MET A 99 -15.11 -14.85 -6.27
C MET A 99 -16.05 -15.05 -5.08
N LYS A 100 -17.37 -14.92 -5.29
CA LYS A 100 -18.36 -15.03 -4.22
C LYS A 100 -18.35 -16.40 -3.51
N PRO A 101 -18.31 -17.55 -4.21
CA PRO A 101 -18.18 -18.84 -3.54
C PRO A 101 -16.93 -18.95 -2.65
N ARG A 102 -15.83 -18.30 -3.06
CA ARG A 102 -14.55 -18.27 -2.32
C ARG A 102 -14.64 -17.40 -1.07
N LEU A 103 -15.30 -16.24 -1.18
CA LEU A 103 -15.63 -15.39 -0.04
C LEU A 103 -16.50 -16.13 0.97
N ASP A 104 -17.52 -16.85 0.49
CA ASP A 104 -18.44 -17.59 1.37
C ASP A 104 -17.72 -18.74 2.08
N ALA A 105 -16.85 -19.46 1.37
CA ALA A 105 -15.99 -20.48 1.97
C ALA A 105 -15.05 -19.88 3.04
N HIS A 106 -14.45 -18.71 2.77
CA HIS A 106 -13.61 -18.01 3.76
C HIS A 106 -14.40 -17.67 5.03
N LYS A 107 -15.61 -17.11 4.89
CA LYS A 107 -16.48 -16.77 6.02
C LYS A 107 -16.84 -18.00 6.85
N GLU A 108 -17.13 -19.12 6.19
CA GLU A 108 -17.41 -20.38 6.87
C GLU A 108 -16.19 -20.89 7.64
N HIS A 109 -14.99 -20.82 7.05
CA HIS A 109 -13.76 -21.20 7.73
C HIS A 109 -13.47 -20.35 8.97
N VAL A 110 -13.51 -19.02 8.87
CA VAL A 110 -13.29 -18.11 10.01
C VAL A 110 -14.31 -18.34 11.12
N LYS A 111 -15.56 -18.68 10.77
CA LYS A 111 -16.59 -19.03 11.75
C LYS A 111 -16.24 -20.31 12.52
N ASN A 112 -15.63 -21.29 11.85
CA ASN A 112 -15.31 -22.61 12.41
C ASN A 112 -13.94 -22.65 13.12
N ASP A 113 -13.02 -21.73 12.77
CA ASP A 113 -11.69 -21.62 13.35
C ASP A 113 -11.35 -20.15 13.63
N GLN A 114 -11.96 -19.62 14.68
CA GLN A 114 -11.80 -18.22 15.07
C GLN A 114 -10.35 -17.83 15.40
N ASN A 115 -9.52 -18.82 15.77
CA ASN A 115 -8.12 -18.62 16.10
C ASN A 115 -7.19 -18.86 14.89
N ARG A 116 -7.72 -19.19 13.71
CA ARG A 116 -6.95 -19.47 12.48
C ARG A 116 -5.82 -20.48 12.72
N THR A 117 -6.10 -21.51 13.52
CA THR A 117 -5.15 -22.56 13.92
C THR A 117 -5.04 -23.70 12.90
N GLN A 118 -6.02 -23.82 12.02
CA GLN A 118 -6.07 -24.81 10.95
C GLN A 118 -5.39 -24.29 9.69
N ALA A 119 -4.88 -25.21 8.88
CA ALA A 119 -4.45 -24.89 7.53
C ALA A 119 -5.62 -24.24 6.78
N TYR A 120 -5.34 -23.15 6.08
CA TYR A 120 -6.36 -22.41 5.38
C TYR A 120 -7.05 -23.29 4.31
N ILE A 121 -8.33 -23.03 4.08
CA ILE A 121 -9.15 -23.86 3.19
C ILE A 121 -8.74 -23.73 1.72
N ALA A 122 -8.55 -24.88 1.08
CA ALA A 122 -8.50 -24.95 -0.38
C ALA A 122 -9.78 -24.31 -0.97
N ASN A 123 -9.60 -23.41 -1.95
CA ASN A 123 -10.66 -22.60 -2.59
C ASN A 123 -11.18 -21.38 -1.81
N GLY A 124 -10.51 -20.94 -0.73
CA GLY A 124 -10.80 -19.63 -0.14
C GLY A 124 -10.20 -18.46 -0.96
N LEU A 125 -9.94 -17.34 -0.28
CA LEU A 125 -9.41 -16.10 -0.86
C LEU A 125 -7.87 -16.02 -0.84
N GLU A 126 -7.19 -17.12 -0.56
CA GLU A 126 -5.73 -17.21 -0.66
C GLU A 126 -5.22 -16.95 -2.09
N PRO A 127 -4.01 -16.40 -2.24
CA PRO A 127 -3.37 -16.21 -3.53
C PRO A 127 -3.27 -17.53 -4.29
N CYS A 128 -3.91 -17.57 -5.45
CA CYS A 128 -3.74 -18.57 -6.48
C CYS A 128 -4.01 -17.90 -7.84
N ASP A 129 -3.73 -18.59 -8.94
CA ASP A 129 -3.89 -18.00 -10.28
C ASP A 129 -5.28 -17.38 -10.49
N GLU A 130 -6.34 -18.08 -10.10
CA GLU A 130 -7.71 -17.59 -10.29
C GLU A 130 -8.03 -16.36 -9.42
N VAL A 131 -7.64 -16.39 -8.13
CA VAL A 131 -7.84 -15.26 -7.22
C VAL A 131 -7.04 -14.04 -7.69
N ASN A 132 -5.77 -14.24 -8.06
CA ASN A 132 -4.88 -13.20 -8.52
C ASN A 132 -5.36 -12.60 -9.85
N GLU A 133 -5.82 -13.42 -10.81
CA GLU A 133 -6.40 -12.97 -12.06
C GLU A 133 -7.67 -12.15 -11.81
N CYS A 134 -8.58 -12.65 -10.98
CA CYS A 134 -9.83 -11.96 -10.66
C CYS A 134 -9.59 -10.64 -9.94
N LEU A 135 -8.71 -10.61 -8.93
CA LEU A 135 -8.37 -9.40 -8.19
C LEU A 135 -7.67 -8.37 -9.11
N ASN A 136 -6.68 -8.79 -9.89
CA ASN A 136 -6.01 -7.91 -10.85
C ASN A 136 -6.99 -7.35 -11.90
N SER A 137 -7.91 -8.18 -12.39
CA SER A 137 -8.96 -7.76 -13.32
C SER A 137 -9.92 -6.76 -12.67
N LEU A 138 -10.30 -6.97 -11.40
CA LEU A 138 -11.17 -6.07 -10.64
C LEU A 138 -10.52 -4.71 -10.43
N VAL A 139 -9.29 -4.72 -9.93
CA VAL A 139 -8.46 -3.54 -9.68
C VAL A 139 -8.22 -2.77 -10.98
N THR A 140 -7.81 -3.45 -12.05
CA THR A 140 -7.58 -2.82 -13.36
C THR A 140 -8.85 -2.17 -13.87
N THR A 141 -9.99 -2.86 -13.76
CA THR A 141 -11.28 -2.33 -14.20
C THR A 141 -11.68 -1.10 -13.37
N CYS A 142 -11.50 -1.13 -12.04
CA CYS A 142 -11.84 0.02 -11.19
C CYS A 142 -10.94 1.24 -11.43
N ASN A 143 -9.69 1.02 -11.85
CA ASN A 143 -8.70 2.07 -12.13
C ASN A 143 -8.79 2.65 -13.56
N GLU A 144 -9.75 2.22 -14.38
CA GLU A 144 -9.96 2.82 -15.70
C GLU A 144 -10.38 4.30 -15.60
N ASP A 145 -10.04 5.08 -16.63
CA ASP A 145 -10.35 6.51 -16.70
C ASP A 145 -11.85 6.73 -17.01
N TYR A 146 -12.66 6.70 -15.96
CA TYR A 146 -14.09 6.96 -15.99
C TYR A 146 -14.40 8.42 -15.67
N SER A 147 -15.36 9.00 -16.38
CA SER A 147 -15.95 10.27 -15.97
C SER A 147 -16.67 10.12 -14.61
N ALA A 148 -16.84 11.22 -13.88
CA ALA A 148 -17.57 11.20 -12.60
C ALA A 148 -19.04 10.73 -12.75
N GLU A 149 -19.63 10.85 -13.94
CA GLU A 149 -20.95 10.29 -14.25
C GLU A 149 -20.90 8.78 -14.44
N GLN A 150 -19.92 8.29 -15.21
CA GLN A 150 -19.69 6.85 -15.40
C GLN A 150 -19.41 6.16 -14.07
N SER A 151 -18.50 6.68 -13.24
CA SER A 151 -18.19 6.10 -11.92
C SER A 151 -19.40 6.08 -10.97
N ARG A 152 -20.28 7.08 -11.04
CA ARG A 152 -21.55 7.08 -10.28
C ARG A 152 -22.51 6.02 -10.80
N ALA A 153 -22.66 5.91 -12.11
CA ALA A 153 -23.52 4.92 -12.74
C ALA A 153 -23.04 3.48 -12.46
N ILE A 154 -21.75 3.20 -12.62
CA ILE A 154 -21.14 1.90 -12.32
C ILE A 154 -21.45 1.48 -10.87
N ARG A 155 -21.15 2.37 -9.90
CA ARG A 155 -21.43 2.07 -8.48
C ARG A 155 -22.91 1.86 -8.18
N LYS A 156 -23.79 2.66 -8.80
CA LYS A 156 -25.24 2.51 -8.63
C LYS A 156 -25.71 1.15 -9.15
N ASN A 157 -25.20 0.70 -10.30
CA ASN A 157 -25.56 -0.58 -10.91
C ASN A 157 -24.94 -1.80 -10.21
N LEU A 158 -24.01 -1.59 -9.28
CA LEU A 158 -23.30 -2.64 -8.53
C LEU A 158 -23.53 -2.53 -7.02
N SER A 159 -24.47 -1.68 -6.58
CA SER A 159 -24.68 -1.41 -5.15
C SER A 159 -25.14 -2.64 -4.36
N ASP A 160 -25.81 -3.57 -5.04
CA ASP A 160 -26.27 -4.87 -4.51
C ASP A 160 -25.11 -5.82 -4.15
N ILE A 161 -23.96 -5.70 -4.82
CA ILE A 161 -22.79 -6.57 -4.60
C ILE A 161 -21.56 -5.82 -4.06
N ALA A 162 -21.69 -4.51 -3.81
CA ALA A 162 -20.57 -3.67 -3.42
C ALA A 162 -19.89 -4.11 -2.11
N SER A 163 -20.67 -4.59 -1.13
CA SER A 163 -20.10 -5.09 0.13
C SER A 163 -19.25 -6.35 -0.08
N ASP A 164 -19.73 -7.30 -0.89
CA ASP A 164 -18.98 -8.50 -1.22
C ASP A 164 -17.67 -8.16 -1.95
N LEU A 165 -17.72 -7.23 -2.92
CA LEU A 165 -16.52 -6.79 -3.65
C LEU A 165 -15.48 -6.15 -2.73
N GLN A 166 -15.93 -5.33 -1.77
CA GLN A 166 -15.04 -4.70 -0.78
C GLN A 166 -14.39 -5.73 0.14
N GLU A 167 -15.16 -6.72 0.59
CA GLU A 167 -14.63 -7.81 1.40
C GLU A 167 -13.67 -8.70 0.61
N ILE A 168 -13.98 -9.03 -0.64
CA ILE A 168 -13.09 -9.78 -1.54
C ILE A 168 -11.75 -9.05 -1.68
N SER A 169 -11.75 -7.77 -2.01
CA SER A 169 -10.50 -7.00 -2.17
C SER A 169 -9.70 -7.00 -0.87
N ASN A 170 -10.34 -6.62 0.25
CA ASN A 170 -9.69 -6.48 1.53
C ASN A 170 -9.09 -7.81 2.05
N LEU A 171 -9.87 -8.88 1.97
CA LEU A 171 -9.44 -10.20 2.46
C LEU A 171 -8.40 -10.83 1.54
N SER A 172 -8.56 -10.76 0.22
CA SER A 172 -7.56 -11.30 -0.71
C SER A 172 -6.22 -10.56 -0.62
N GLU A 173 -6.23 -9.22 -0.50
CA GLU A 173 -4.99 -8.46 -0.31
C GLU A 173 -4.34 -8.77 1.05
N GLY A 174 -5.13 -8.88 2.13
CA GLY A 174 -4.63 -9.27 3.45
C GLY A 174 -4.02 -10.68 3.48
N GLU A 175 -4.64 -11.66 2.82
CA GLU A 175 -4.08 -13.01 2.70
C GLU A 175 -2.84 -13.04 1.80
N MET A 176 -2.79 -12.23 0.74
CA MET A 176 -1.59 -12.06 -0.08
C MET A 176 -0.42 -11.50 0.71
N GLU A 177 -0.66 -10.47 1.53
CA GLU A 177 0.34 -9.91 2.44
C GLU A 177 0.84 -10.96 3.44
N ARG A 178 -0.06 -11.68 4.09
CA ARG A 178 0.28 -12.73 5.05
C ARG A 178 1.13 -13.84 4.43
N ILE A 179 0.67 -14.39 3.30
CA ILE A 179 1.34 -15.53 2.66
C ILE A 179 2.69 -15.11 2.07
N ALA A 180 2.79 -13.91 1.51
CA ALA A 180 4.07 -13.40 1.04
C ALA A 180 5.08 -13.28 2.19
N LEU A 181 4.67 -12.77 3.36
CA LEU A 181 5.52 -12.71 4.55
C LEU A 181 5.93 -14.08 5.06
N ASP A 182 4.96 -14.99 5.23
CA ASP A 182 5.22 -16.37 5.69
C ASP A 182 6.20 -17.08 4.74
N TYR A 183 6.08 -16.84 3.43
CA TYR A 183 6.98 -17.37 2.42
C TYR A 183 8.38 -16.75 2.51
N ILE A 184 8.49 -15.42 2.66
CA ILE A 184 9.77 -14.72 2.89
C ILE A 184 10.47 -15.31 4.13
N PHE A 185 9.76 -15.49 5.24
CA PHE A 185 10.32 -16.08 6.45
C PHE A 185 10.82 -17.50 6.21
N THR A 186 10.06 -18.30 5.47
CA THR A 186 10.46 -19.67 5.12
C THR A 186 11.72 -19.68 4.26
N VAL A 187 11.84 -18.78 3.27
CA VAL A 187 13.04 -18.65 2.43
C VAL A 187 14.28 -18.33 3.26
N PHE A 188 14.17 -17.38 4.20
CA PHE A 188 15.30 -16.89 4.98
C PHE A 188 15.54 -17.66 6.29
N LYS A 189 14.69 -18.62 6.65
CA LYS A 189 14.93 -19.52 7.79
C LYS A 189 16.22 -20.31 7.63
N ASP A 190 16.49 -20.79 6.42
CA ASP A 190 17.64 -21.64 6.10
C ASP A 190 18.60 -20.99 5.07
N THR A 191 18.32 -19.77 4.62
CA THR A 191 19.16 -19.03 3.66
C THR A 191 19.71 -17.77 4.33
N ARG A 192 21.01 -17.51 4.16
CA ARG A 192 21.62 -16.25 4.60
C ARG A 192 20.92 -15.05 3.96
N ILE A 193 20.55 -14.08 4.79
CA ILE A 193 19.99 -12.80 4.34
C ILE A 193 21.09 -12.01 3.63
N PRO A 194 20.88 -11.55 2.38
CA PRO A 194 21.85 -10.72 1.70
C PRO A 194 21.95 -9.37 2.41
N VAL A 195 23.18 -8.97 2.74
CA VAL A 195 23.45 -7.69 3.43
C VAL A 195 23.79 -6.63 2.39
N LEU A 196 23.16 -5.47 2.49
CA LEU A 196 23.49 -4.29 1.69
C LEU A 196 24.86 -3.73 2.14
N ASP A 197 25.76 -3.50 1.19
CA ASP A 197 27.08 -2.92 1.49
C ASP A 197 26.92 -1.55 2.15
N ALA A 198 27.74 -1.25 3.16
CA ALA A 198 27.75 0.05 3.83
C ALA A 198 28.04 1.22 2.86
N GLY A 199 28.71 0.95 1.73
CA GLY A 199 28.91 1.92 0.65
C GLY A 199 27.63 2.32 -0.11
N PHE A 200 26.55 1.52 -0.01
CA PHE A 200 25.26 1.72 -0.68
C PHE A 200 24.17 2.09 0.33
N ASN A 201 24.16 3.34 0.79
CA ASN A 201 23.23 3.81 1.84
C ASN A 201 22.27 4.92 1.37
N ASN A 202 22.06 5.06 0.07
CA ASN A 202 21.05 5.97 -0.46
C ASN A 202 19.68 5.27 -0.59
N LYS A 203 18.65 6.08 -0.86
CA LYS A 203 17.27 5.61 -1.05
C LYS A 203 17.16 4.54 -2.13
N ASP A 204 17.76 4.75 -3.30
CA ASP A 204 17.58 3.87 -4.47
C ASP A 204 18.18 2.49 -4.21
N ASP A 205 19.34 2.45 -3.56
CA ASP A 205 20.00 1.20 -3.16
C ASP A 205 19.17 0.43 -2.13
N LYS A 206 18.64 1.12 -1.11
CA LYS A 206 17.77 0.52 -0.08
C LYS A 206 16.48 -0.04 -0.68
N THR A 207 15.84 0.71 -1.58
CA THR A 207 14.61 0.27 -2.27
C THR A 207 14.89 -0.91 -3.19
N ALA A 208 15.99 -0.90 -3.94
CA ALA A 208 16.38 -2.02 -4.80
C ALA A 208 16.69 -3.28 -3.97
N HIS A 209 17.36 -3.13 -2.84
CA HIS A 209 17.66 -4.25 -1.96
C HIS A 209 16.42 -4.81 -1.26
N LEU A 210 15.48 -3.93 -0.87
CA LEU A 210 14.16 -4.35 -0.38
C LEU A 210 13.39 -5.15 -1.42
N LYS A 211 13.41 -4.71 -2.70
CA LYS A 211 12.80 -5.46 -3.82
C LYS A 211 13.40 -6.85 -3.98
N LYS A 212 14.72 -6.96 -3.82
CA LYS A 212 15.40 -8.25 -3.86
C LYS A 212 14.92 -9.21 -2.76
N ILE A 213 14.70 -8.71 -1.54
CA ILE A 213 14.24 -9.50 -0.39
C ILE A 213 12.77 -9.88 -0.52
N VAL A 214 11.91 -8.93 -0.92
CA VAL A 214 10.46 -9.11 -0.95
C VAL A 214 9.99 -9.87 -2.20
N PHE A 215 10.71 -9.75 -3.32
CA PHE A 215 10.26 -10.25 -4.61
C PHE A 215 11.29 -11.17 -5.29
N ASP A 216 12.49 -10.68 -5.63
CA ASP A 216 13.38 -11.43 -6.53
C ASP A 216 13.86 -12.77 -5.95
N ILE A 217 14.28 -12.78 -4.68
CA ILE A 217 14.73 -14.00 -4.02
C ILE A 217 13.56 -14.96 -3.79
N PRO A 218 12.44 -14.54 -3.16
CA PRO A 218 11.25 -15.38 -3.06
C PRO A 218 10.83 -15.99 -4.40
N ASN A 219 10.73 -15.19 -5.46
CA ASN A 219 10.27 -15.65 -6.77
C ASN A 219 11.23 -16.68 -7.41
N SER A 220 12.54 -16.58 -7.15
CA SER A 220 13.56 -17.48 -7.72
C SER A 220 13.83 -18.76 -6.92
N LYS A 221 13.39 -18.83 -5.65
CA LYS A 221 13.62 -19.97 -4.77
C LYS A 221 12.54 -21.03 -4.93
N LYS A 222 12.95 -22.29 -5.02
CA LYS A 222 12.04 -23.44 -4.88
C LYS A 222 12.21 -24.00 -3.47
N ILE A 223 11.13 -24.06 -2.70
CA ILE A 223 11.11 -24.65 -1.36
C ILE A 223 10.42 -26.00 -1.46
N ALA A 224 11.09 -27.06 -1.02
CA ALA A 224 10.53 -28.41 -1.07
C ALA A 224 9.24 -28.48 -0.26
N GLY A 225 8.16 -29.00 -0.85
CA GLY A 225 6.86 -29.14 -0.20
C GLY A 225 6.00 -27.86 -0.15
N VAL A 226 6.45 -26.75 -0.73
CA VAL A 226 5.66 -25.52 -0.88
C VAL A 226 5.27 -25.35 -2.35
N GLN A 227 4.04 -24.88 -2.60
CA GLN A 227 3.51 -24.58 -3.94
C GLN A 227 4.35 -23.50 -4.66
N GLU A 228 4.17 -23.34 -5.97
CA GLU A 228 5.07 -22.54 -6.82
C GLU A 228 5.26 -21.08 -6.34
N SER A 229 6.52 -20.63 -6.32
CA SER A 229 6.99 -19.37 -5.71
C SER A 229 6.37 -18.09 -6.28
N HIS A 230 6.02 -18.09 -7.57
CA HIS A 230 5.55 -16.90 -8.26
C HIS A 230 4.19 -16.41 -7.76
N GLN A 231 3.33 -17.33 -7.28
CA GLN A 231 2.00 -17.03 -6.73
C GLN A 231 2.05 -16.33 -5.37
N PHE A 232 3.19 -16.42 -4.67
CA PHE A 232 3.39 -15.90 -3.31
C PHE A 232 4.35 -14.70 -3.25
N SER A 233 4.96 -14.33 -4.37
CA SER A 233 5.77 -13.12 -4.46
C SER A 233 4.87 -11.88 -4.43
N PHE A 234 5.25 -10.87 -3.65
CA PHE A 234 4.43 -9.64 -3.50
C PHE A 234 4.77 -8.63 -4.61
N PRO A 235 3.89 -8.40 -5.61
CA PRO A 235 4.27 -7.70 -6.83
C PRO A 235 4.15 -6.17 -6.73
N TYR A 236 3.61 -5.65 -5.62
CA TYR A 236 3.19 -4.25 -5.54
C TYR A 236 4.22 -3.28 -4.96
N LEU A 237 5.47 -3.70 -4.69
CA LEU A 237 6.44 -2.84 -4.00
C LEU A 237 6.65 -1.48 -4.67
N ASP A 238 6.71 -1.43 -6.00
CA ASP A 238 6.88 -0.19 -6.76
C ASP A 238 5.68 0.78 -6.52
N ASN A 239 4.48 0.25 -6.24
CA ASN A 239 3.31 1.04 -5.86
C ASN A 239 3.49 1.68 -4.47
N TYR A 240 4.09 0.96 -3.52
CA TYR A 240 4.32 1.45 -2.16
C TYR A 240 5.37 2.56 -2.14
N ASP A 241 6.43 2.45 -2.95
CA ASP A 241 7.44 3.51 -3.13
C ASP A 241 6.76 4.82 -3.55
N LYS A 242 5.97 4.78 -4.63
CA LYS A 242 5.29 5.98 -5.16
C LYS A 242 4.18 6.49 -4.28
N MET A 243 3.42 5.60 -3.65
CA MET A 243 2.38 5.99 -2.70
C MET A 243 2.99 6.74 -1.51
N ALA A 244 4.06 6.20 -0.90
CA ALA A 244 4.71 6.83 0.24
C ALA A 244 5.32 8.20 -0.11
N GLU A 245 6.00 8.29 -1.26
CA GLU A 245 6.51 9.57 -1.78
C GLU A 245 5.38 10.61 -1.93
N ASN A 246 4.28 10.24 -2.58
CA ASN A 246 3.16 11.15 -2.81
C ASN A 246 2.46 11.59 -1.50
N GLU A 247 2.38 10.71 -0.52
CA GLU A 247 1.81 11.02 0.80
C GLU A 247 2.69 11.96 1.61
N LEU A 248 4.01 11.75 1.60
CA LEU A 248 4.96 12.65 2.26
C LEU A 248 4.93 14.05 1.65
N ARG A 249 4.74 14.16 0.33
CA ARG A 249 4.56 15.46 -0.36
C ARG A 249 3.31 16.23 0.08
N LEU A 250 2.32 15.58 0.70
CA LEU A 250 1.16 16.28 1.27
C LEU A 250 1.56 17.12 2.48
N LEU A 251 2.66 16.79 3.17
CA LEU A 251 3.06 17.45 4.41
C LEU A 251 3.65 18.85 4.16
N THR A 252 4.31 19.06 3.02
CA THR A 252 4.99 20.33 2.68
C THR A 252 4.13 21.21 1.78
N LYS A 253 4.39 22.53 1.75
CA LYS A 253 3.61 23.46 0.90
C LYS A 253 3.96 23.33 -0.58
N ASP A 254 5.24 23.22 -0.88
CA ASP A 254 5.84 23.11 -2.21
C ASP A 254 5.78 21.69 -2.80
N SER A 255 5.23 20.72 -2.06
CA SER A 255 5.12 19.33 -2.47
C SER A 255 6.48 18.65 -2.67
N SER A 256 7.50 19.09 -1.92
CA SER A 256 8.75 18.34 -1.74
C SER A 256 8.57 17.24 -0.68
N ILE A 257 9.41 16.20 -0.71
CA ILE A 257 9.47 15.21 0.38
C ILE A 257 10.22 15.85 1.55
N PRO A 258 9.62 15.96 2.76
CA PRO A 258 10.31 16.52 3.91
C PRO A 258 11.39 15.57 4.47
N ASP A 259 12.47 16.14 5.02
CA ASP A 259 13.34 15.42 5.96
C ASP A 259 12.65 15.39 7.33
N LEU A 260 12.38 14.19 7.82
CA LEU A 260 11.67 13.91 9.05
C LEU A 260 12.58 13.22 10.09
N LYS A 261 13.91 13.35 9.96
CA LYS A 261 14.84 12.88 11.00
C LYS A 261 14.48 13.46 12.37
N GLY A 262 14.43 12.58 13.38
CA GLY A 262 14.03 12.94 14.75
C GLY A 262 12.52 13.16 14.93
N LYS A 263 11.71 12.94 13.90
CA LYS A 263 10.24 12.94 13.96
C LYS A 263 9.71 11.52 13.97
N THR A 264 8.54 11.34 14.56
CA THR A 264 7.87 10.03 14.64
C THR A 264 6.61 10.00 13.78
N ILE A 265 6.54 9.03 12.87
CA ILE A 265 5.34 8.66 12.12
C ILE A 265 4.70 7.44 12.80
N SER A 266 3.46 7.57 13.23
CA SER A 266 2.66 6.43 13.64
C SER A 266 1.77 5.97 12.50
N PHE A 267 1.88 4.70 12.13
CA PHE A 267 1.14 4.07 11.06
C PHE A 267 0.19 3.01 11.62
N VAL A 268 -1.11 3.20 11.37
CA VAL A 268 -2.17 2.30 11.86
C VAL A 268 -2.51 1.27 10.78
N GLY A 269 -2.41 -0.01 11.14
CA GLY A 269 -2.49 -1.20 10.30
C GLY A 269 -1.08 -1.71 9.96
N ALA A 270 -0.47 -2.51 10.83
CA ALA A 270 0.91 -2.94 10.66
C ALA A 270 1.10 -3.91 9.48
N GLY A 271 0.17 -4.87 9.33
CA GLY A 271 0.07 -5.81 8.19
C GLY A 271 1.42 -6.24 7.62
N PHE A 272 1.59 -6.05 6.30
CA PHE A 272 2.91 -6.01 5.68
C PHE A 272 3.48 -4.58 5.73
N PRO A 273 4.52 -4.28 6.56
CA PRO A 273 4.92 -2.90 6.87
C PRO A 273 5.68 -2.16 5.74
N LEU A 274 5.41 -2.47 4.47
CA LEU A 274 6.08 -1.84 3.32
C LEU A 274 5.86 -0.34 3.24
N SER A 275 4.65 0.15 3.56
CA SER A 275 4.37 1.60 3.57
C SER A 275 5.26 2.33 4.59
N ALA A 276 5.33 1.77 5.80
CA ALA A 276 6.10 2.31 6.89
C ALA A 276 7.61 2.32 6.59
N MET A 277 8.12 1.23 6.01
CA MET A 277 9.49 1.17 5.54
C MET A 277 9.79 2.24 4.48
N MET A 278 8.89 2.43 3.51
CA MET A 278 9.08 3.46 2.50
C MET A 278 9.09 4.86 3.12
N TYR A 279 8.20 5.16 4.08
CA TYR A 279 8.26 6.46 4.76
C TYR A 279 9.61 6.69 5.44
N HIS A 280 10.14 5.69 6.13
CA HIS A 280 11.47 5.77 6.74
C HIS A 280 12.57 5.98 5.70
N ILE A 281 12.59 5.19 4.61
CA ILE A 281 13.61 5.30 3.54
C ILE A 281 13.57 6.68 2.87
N HIS A 282 12.38 7.23 2.63
CA HIS A 282 12.21 8.52 1.95
C HIS A 282 12.51 9.73 2.83
N SER A 283 12.18 9.66 4.13
CA SER A 283 12.17 10.84 5.01
C SER A 283 13.09 10.75 6.21
N GLY A 284 13.60 9.57 6.57
CA GLY A 284 14.38 9.35 7.79
C GLY A 284 13.57 9.41 9.08
N ALA A 285 12.23 9.38 9.01
CA ALA A 285 11.37 9.33 10.19
C ALA A 285 11.55 8.05 11.01
N GLN A 286 11.38 8.17 12.32
CA GLN A 286 11.11 7.03 13.19
C GLN A 286 9.69 6.55 12.98
N ILE A 287 9.47 5.24 13.02
CA ILE A 287 8.21 4.59 12.70
C ILE A 287 7.66 3.89 13.94
N GLN A 288 6.39 4.08 14.18
CA GLN A 288 5.62 3.29 15.14
C GLN A 288 4.44 2.63 14.42
N LEU A 289 4.46 1.31 14.33
CA LEU A 289 3.40 0.52 13.75
C LEU A 289 2.38 0.16 14.83
N VAL A 290 1.09 0.24 14.50
CA VAL A 290 0.00 -0.14 15.40
C VAL A 290 -0.92 -1.11 14.70
N ASP A 291 -1.22 -2.25 15.33
CA ASP A 291 -2.24 -3.18 14.85
C ASP A 291 -3.02 -3.81 16.00
N ILE A 292 -4.27 -4.16 15.77
CA ILE A 292 -5.08 -4.90 16.73
C ILE A 292 -4.76 -6.40 16.68
N ASP A 293 -4.37 -6.92 15.50
CA ASP A 293 -3.99 -8.30 15.32
C ASP A 293 -2.56 -8.55 15.83
N LYS A 294 -2.46 -9.40 16.86
CA LYS A 294 -1.19 -9.86 17.41
C LYS A 294 -0.33 -10.54 16.34
N GLY A 295 -0.92 -11.36 15.48
CA GLY A 295 -0.20 -12.07 14.43
C GLY A 295 0.38 -11.10 13.40
N ALA A 296 -0.34 -10.04 13.04
CA ALA A 296 0.18 -8.98 12.17
C ALA A 296 1.36 -8.25 12.83
N CYS A 297 1.28 -7.94 14.13
CA CYS A 297 2.38 -7.34 14.87
C CYS A 297 3.63 -8.23 14.87
N GLU A 298 3.48 -9.52 15.18
CA GLU A 298 4.60 -10.48 15.23
C GLU A 298 5.26 -10.65 13.85
N ARG A 299 4.47 -10.75 12.78
CA ARG A 299 5.01 -10.81 11.40
C ARG A 299 5.71 -9.51 11.02
N ALA A 300 5.16 -8.34 11.39
CA ALA A 300 5.81 -7.07 11.15
C ALA A 300 7.16 -6.97 11.88
N GLU A 301 7.23 -7.37 13.16
CA GLU A 301 8.49 -7.43 13.92
C GLU A 301 9.52 -8.34 13.24
N ALA A 302 9.14 -9.57 12.88
CA ALA A 302 10.03 -10.52 12.23
C ALA A 302 10.55 -10.01 10.87
N PHE A 303 9.70 -9.33 10.09
CA PHE A 303 10.11 -8.75 8.82
C PHE A 303 11.05 -7.55 8.98
N LEU A 304 10.81 -6.71 9.99
CA LEU A 304 11.72 -5.62 10.32
C LEU A 304 13.10 -6.14 10.75
N ASP A 305 13.15 -7.25 11.48
CA ASP A 305 14.42 -7.88 11.87
C ASP A 305 15.20 -8.39 10.65
N ILE A 306 14.52 -9.00 9.67
CA ILE A 306 15.12 -9.37 8.37
C ILE A 306 15.69 -8.15 7.66
N CYS A 307 14.93 -7.05 7.61
CA CYS A 307 15.36 -5.83 6.92
C CYS A 307 16.52 -5.13 7.63
N ALA A 308 16.59 -5.23 8.96
CA ALA A 308 17.71 -4.75 9.74
C ALA A 308 18.97 -5.61 9.53
N GLU A 309 18.86 -6.94 9.53
CA GLU A 309 19.98 -7.84 9.20
C GLU A 309 20.48 -7.59 7.77
N ALA A 310 19.58 -7.25 6.86
CA ALA A 310 19.90 -6.86 5.49
C ALA A 310 20.55 -5.47 5.36
N ASN A 311 20.70 -4.71 6.44
CA ASN A 311 21.22 -3.33 6.45
C ASN A 311 20.39 -2.35 5.59
N ILE A 312 19.06 -2.56 5.51
CA ILE A 312 18.14 -1.64 4.83
C ILE A 312 17.69 -0.53 5.78
N ILE A 313 17.39 -0.90 7.02
CA ILE A 313 16.89 -0.02 8.07
C ILE A 313 17.73 -0.15 9.35
N ASP A 314 17.68 0.88 10.19
CA ASP A 314 18.08 0.74 11.59
C ASP A 314 16.88 0.19 12.38
N ARG A 315 17.05 -0.94 13.06
CA ARG A 315 15.97 -1.57 13.83
C ARG A 315 15.43 -0.68 14.94
N SER A 316 16.27 0.20 15.50
CA SER A 316 15.91 1.10 16.60
C SER A 316 15.00 2.26 16.16
N ASP A 317 14.92 2.54 14.86
CA ASP A 317 13.98 3.52 14.31
C ASP A 317 12.54 2.97 14.17
N PHE A 318 12.30 1.72 14.55
CA PHE A 318 11.00 1.06 14.41
C PHE A 318 10.51 0.49 15.74
N SER A 319 9.23 0.72 16.04
CA SER A 319 8.51 0.06 17.12
C SER A 319 7.18 -0.50 16.62
N VAL A 320 6.72 -1.59 17.25
CA VAL A 320 5.44 -2.23 16.92
C VAL A 320 4.63 -2.35 18.21
N ALA A 321 3.43 -1.80 18.17
CA ALA A 321 2.48 -1.79 19.28
C ALA A 321 1.23 -2.57 18.91
N GLN A 322 0.85 -3.53 19.76
CA GLN A 322 -0.46 -4.15 19.67
C GLN A 322 -1.47 -3.26 20.39
N GLY A 323 -2.55 -2.86 19.71
CA GLY A 323 -3.60 -2.04 20.30
C GLY A 323 -4.75 -1.75 19.33
N ASP A 324 -5.93 -1.56 19.90
CA ASP A 324 -7.09 -1.10 19.14
C ASP A 324 -6.98 0.40 18.87
N ALA A 325 -6.73 0.75 17.62
CA ALA A 325 -6.59 2.13 17.17
C ALA A 325 -7.79 3.03 17.49
N SER A 326 -8.99 2.45 17.69
CA SER A 326 -10.20 3.17 18.10
C SER A 326 -10.20 3.59 19.57
N LYS A 327 -9.29 3.04 20.39
CA LYS A 327 -9.16 3.30 21.83
C LYS A 327 -7.91 4.08 22.21
N ILE A 328 -6.89 4.06 21.34
CA ILE A 328 -5.62 4.76 21.56
C ILE A 328 -5.84 6.27 21.56
N ARG A 329 -5.27 6.96 22.56
CA ARG A 329 -5.14 8.43 22.57
C ARG A 329 -3.93 8.85 21.75
N TYR A 330 -4.11 9.72 20.76
CA TYR A 330 -2.99 10.22 19.95
C TYR A 330 -2.59 11.61 20.44
N VAL A 331 -1.35 11.77 20.87
CA VAL A 331 -0.76 13.04 21.33
C VAL A 331 0.39 13.43 20.42
N ARG A 332 0.63 14.73 20.28
CA ARG A 332 1.78 15.25 19.57
C ARG A 332 3.00 15.04 20.45
N LYS A 333 4.08 14.49 19.89
CA LYS A 333 5.36 14.39 20.61
C LYS A 333 5.83 15.80 21.00
N SER A 334 6.00 16.05 22.29
CA SER A 334 6.57 17.32 22.76
C SER A 334 8.02 17.41 22.31
N THR A 335 8.48 18.61 21.96
CA THR A 335 9.91 18.85 21.70
C THR A 335 10.78 18.59 22.93
N ASP A 336 10.20 18.66 24.12
CA ASP A 336 10.91 18.50 25.40
C ASP A 336 11.11 17.01 25.79
N ASP A 337 10.28 16.10 25.27
CA ASP A 337 10.31 14.66 25.62
C ASP A 337 11.40 13.88 24.86
N VAL A 338 11.94 14.44 23.77
CA VAL A 338 12.91 13.77 22.89
C VAL A 338 14.25 13.47 23.58
N ALA A 339 14.60 14.22 24.63
CA ALA A 339 15.85 14.04 25.37
C ALA A 339 15.80 12.94 26.43
N GLY A 340 14.61 12.49 26.88
CA GLY A 340 14.45 11.56 27.99
C GLY A 340 14.28 10.09 27.59
N GLN A 341 13.56 9.81 26.50
CA GLN A 341 13.13 8.44 26.17
C GLN A 341 14.23 7.53 25.58
N ALA A 342 15.31 8.10 25.03
CA ALA A 342 16.43 7.31 24.50
C ALA A 342 17.18 6.50 25.59
N ALA A 343 16.94 6.80 26.88
CA ALA A 343 17.57 6.12 28.01
C ALA A 343 16.72 5.00 28.64
N GLU A 344 15.39 5.03 28.54
CA GLU A 344 14.51 4.09 29.24
C GLU A 344 14.12 2.86 28.39
N ASP A 345 14.09 2.97 27.06
CA ASP A 345 13.71 1.86 26.17
C ASP A 345 14.75 0.72 26.07
N ARG A 346 15.91 0.85 26.75
CA ARG A 346 16.97 -0.19 26.74
C ARG A 346 16.92 -1.19 27.90
N ALA A 347 16.00 -1.04 28.86
CA ALA A 347 16.07 -1.78 30.13
C ALA A 347 14.93 -2.79 30.42
N GLY A 348 13.93 -2.97 29.55
CA GLY A 348 12.68 -3.65 29.93
C GLY A 348 12.13 -4.70 28.96
N ALA A 349 12.95 -5.63 28.45
CA ALA A 349 12.45 -6.77 27.70
C ALA A 349 11.99 -7.91 28.64
N SER A 350 10.87 -7.73 29.35
CA SER A 350 10.17 -8.87 29.98
C SER A 350 8.65 -8.72 30.01
N SER A 351 7.99 -9.65 29.31
CA SER A 351 6.67 -10.25 29.58
C SER A 351 5.62 -9.39 30.29
N ASP A 352 4.94 -8.57 29.51
CA ASP A 352 3.49 -8.36 29.48
C ASP A 352 3.29 -7.04 28.72
N LYS A 353 3.16 -7.12 27.39
CA LYS A 353 2.94 -5.93 26.54
C LYS A 353 1.60 -5.31 26.97
N ALA A 354 1.64 -4.32 27.85
CA ALA A 354 0.48 -3.55 28.25
C ALA A 354 -0.17 -2.95 26.99
N GLU A 355 -1.50 -3.03 26.92
CA GLU A 355 -2.27 -2.41 25.84
C GLU A 355 -1.90 -0.93 25.76
N VAL A 356 -1.47 -0.48 24.58
CA VAL A 356 -1.07 0.92 24.38
C VAL A 356 -2.30 1.80 24.53
N SER A 357 -2.33 2.62 25.58
CA SER A 357 -3.42 3.56 25.83
C SER A 357 -3.16 4.94 25.22
N GLU A 358 -1.91 5.26 24.93
CA GLU A 358 -1.47 6.52 24.34
C GLU A 358 -0.30 6.33 23.36
N LEU A 359 -0.33 7.11 22.28
CA LEU A 359 0.69 7.13 21.24
C LEU A 359 1.19 8.55 21.01
N GLN A 360 2.50 8.76 21.10
CA GLN A 360 3.14 10.03 20.81
C GLN A 360 3.67 10.05 19.37
N SER A 361 3.19 10.98 18.56
CA SER A 361 3.54 11.05 17.13
C SER A 361 3.68 12.49 16.68
N ASP A 362 4.49 12.77 15.66
CA ASP A 362 4.41 14.02 14.92
C ASP A 362 3.39 13.92 13.78
N ILE A 363 3.29 12.74 13.19
CA ILE A 363 2.43 12.44 12.05
C ILE A 363 1.69 11.12 12.31
N LEU A 364 0.38 11.10 12.08
CA LEU A 364 -0.48 9.92 12.15
C LEU A 364 -0.97 9.56 10.75
N ILE A 365 -0.77 8.31 10.34
CA ILE A 365 -1.18 7.81 9.03
C ILE A 365 -2.08 6.60 9.19
N PHE A 366 -3.23 6.62 8.51
CA PHE A 366 -4.17 5.50 8.46
C PHE A 366 -4.03 4.69 7.18
N ALA A 367 -3.90 3.37 7.29
CA ALA A 367 -3.98 2.45 6.14
C ALA A 367 -5.32 2.55 5.40
N ALA A 368 -5.35 2.20 4.10
CA ALA A 368 -6.56 2.30 3.27
C ALA A 368 -7.67 1.34 3.74
N ALA A 369 -7.28 0.09 4.04
CA ALA A 369 -8.11 -1.03 4.46
C ALA A 369 -8.71 -0.90 5.87
N LEU A 370 -8.28 0.08 6.68
CA LEU A 370 -8.83 0.25 8.02
C LEU A 370 -10.34 0.53 7.99
N PRO A 371 -11.14 -0.11 8.87
CA PRO A 371 -12.57 0.11 8.95
C PRO A 371 -12.92 1.59 9.19
N SER A 372 -14.06 2.02 8.65
CA SER A 372 -14.46 3.43 8.68
C SER A 372 -14.71 3.93 10.11
N GLU A 373 -15.31 3.08 10.94
CA GLU A 373 -15.57 3.29 12.36
C GLU A 373 -14.27 3.42 13.17
N VAL A 374 -13.26 2.59 12.87
CA VAL A 374 -11.95 2.66 13.53
C VAL A 374 -11.24 3.97 13.20
N LYS A 375 -11.23 4.38 11.92
CA LYS A 375 -10.67 5.68 11.51
C LYS A 375 -11.39 6.85 12.16
N ALA A 376 -12.73 6.82 12.19
CA ALA A 376 -13.52 7.88 12.80
C ALA A 376 -13.26 7.99 14.32
N ALA A 377 -13.20 6.85 15.02
CA ALA A 377 -12.87 6.80 16.44
C ALA A 377 -11.43 7.28 16.71
N ALA A 378 -10.46 6.83 15.92
CA ALA A 378 -9.07 7.27 16.05
C ALA A 378 -8.92 8.80 15.85
N LEU A 379 -9.61 9.38 14.85
CA LEU A 379 -9.66 10.83 14.66
C LEU A 379 -10.24 11.54 15.90
N ASN A 380 -11.31 11.01 16.50
CA ASN A 380 -11.89 11.54 17.74
C ASN A 380 -10.97 11.41 18.96
N ASN A 381 -9.94 10.56 18.92
CA ASN A 381 -8.99 10.40 20.03
C ASN A 381 -7.73 11.25 19.90
N ILE A 382 -7.62 12.10 18.86
CA ILE A 382 -6.49 13.02 18.69
C ILE A 382 -6.54 14.14 19.72
N SER A 383 -5.75 14.06 20.77
CA SER A 383 -5.83 14.98 21.92
C SER A 383 -5.10 16.32 21.72
N SER A 384 -4.20 16.41 20.73
CA SER A 384 -3.26 17.54 20.61
C SER A 384 -3.50 18.37 19.35
N ARG A 385 -3.28 19.69 19.47
CA ARG A 385 -3.22 20.58 18.31
C ARG A 385 -1.91 20.36 17.54
N GLY A 386 -2.00 20.35 16.21
CA GLY A 386 -0.83 20.31 15.35
C GLY A 386 -0.21 18.92 15.12
N LEU A 387 -0.91 17.84 15.50
CA LEU A 387 -0.63 16.51 14.96
C LEU A 387 -1.03 16.49 13.48
N GLU A 388 -0.10 16.17 12.58
CA GLU A 388 -0.42 16.04 11.16
C GLU A 388 -1.06 14.68 10.89
N VAL A 389 -2.13 14.65 10.09
CA VAL A 389 -2.86 13.40 9.81
C VAL A 389 -2.95 13.16 8.32
N ILE A 390 -2.55 11.96 7.88
CA ILE A 390 -2.78 11.48 6.51
C ILE A 390 -3.80 10.35 6.55
N ASN A 391 -4.92 10.55 5.88
CA ASN A 391 -5.96 9.54 5.73
C ASN A 391 -5.93 8.95 4.31
N ARG A 392 -5.51 7.68 4.19
CA ARG A 392 -5.70 6.91 2.95
C ARG A 392 -7.16 6.56 2.79
N CYS A 393 -7.70 6.78 1.61
CA CYS A 393 -9.09 6.49 1.28
C CYS A 393 -9.24 6.14 -0.20
N THR A 394 -10.41 5.63 -0.57
CA THR A 394 -10.75 5.38 -1.98
C THR A 394 -11.66 6.45 -2.55
N SER A 395 -11.69 6.54 -3.88
CA SER A 395 -12.56 7.45 -4.61
C SER A 395 -13.18 6.80 -5.84
N GLU A 396 -14.29 7.37 -6.32
CA GLU A 396 -14.95 6.96 -7.57
C GLU A 396 -15.21 5.46 -7.65
N ALA A 397 -14.85 4.79 -8.76
CA ALA A 397 -15.06 3.36 -8.94
C ALA A 397 -14.26 2.51 -7.94
N ASN A 398 -13.11 2.99 -7.44
CA ASN A 398 -12.34 2.31 -6.40
C ASN A 398 -13.06 2.20 -5.06
N ASN A 399 -14.19 2.89 -4.87
CA ASN A 399 -15.07 2.60 -3.72
C ASN A 399 -15.73 1.21 -3.80
N LEU A 400 -15.58 0.48 -4.91
CA LEU A 400 -15.94 -0.94 -5.01
C LEU A 400 -14.86 -1.87 -4.43
N LEU A 401 -13.61 -1.39 -4.35
CA LEU A 401 -12.50 -2.14 -3.73
C LEU A 401 -12.48 -1.96 -2.21
N TYR A 402 -12.78 -0.74 -1.74
CA TYR A 402 -12.80 -0.44 -0.30
C TYR A 402 -13.95 0.52 0.05
N PRO A 403 -14.50 0.43 1.27
CA PRO A 403 -15.47 1.41 1.75
C PRO A 403 -14.87 2.81 1.73
N SER A 404 -15.69 3.80 1.36
CA SER A 404 -15.22 5.18 1.29
C SER A 404 -14.96 5.73 2.68
N THR A 405 -13.68 5.93 2.97
CA THR A 405 -13.16 6.49 4.23
C THR A 405 -12.75 7.95 4.08
N LYS A 406 -13.20 8.65 3.03
CA LYS A 406 -12.98 10.10 2.87
C LYS A 406 -13.51 10.86 4.08
N LEU A 407 -12.84 11.93 4.49
CA LEU A 407 -13.25 12.72 5.67
C LEU A 407 -14.74 13.11 5.64
N SER A 408 -15.24 13.60 4.50
CA SER A 408 -16.65 13.98 4.35
C SER A 408 -17.63 12.81 4.55
N ALA A 409 -17.21 11.59 4.21
CA ALA A 409 -18.02 10.39 4.45
C ALA A 409 -17.98 9.99 5.93
N LEU A 410 -16.80 10.07 6.57
CA LEU A 410 -16.64 9.81 7.99
C LEU A 410 -17.43 10.82 8.84
N GLN A 411 -17.35 12.11 8.50
CA GLN A 411 -18.10 13.21 9.10
C GLN A 411 -19.61 12.94 9.07
N LYS A 412 -20.16 12.65 7.89
CA LYS A 412 -21.58 12.37 7.71
C LYS A 412 -22.05 11.12 8.46
N ARG A 413 -21.23 10.05 8.50
CA ARG A 413 -21.65 8.74 9.06
C ARG A 413 -21.45 8.63 10.57
N TYR A 414 -20.39 9.22 11.11
CA TYR A 414 -19.96 9.04 12.50
C TYR A 414 -20.01 10.34 13.32
N GLY A 415 -20.59 11.42 12.78
CA GLY A 415 -20.86 12.64 13.54
C GLY A 415 -19.62 13.48 13.85
N LEU A 416 -18.57 13.43 13.03
CA LEU A 416 -17.33 14.22 13.25
C LEU A 416 -17.50 15.74 13.03
N GLU A 417 -18.69 16.22 12.62
CA GLU A 417 -18.95 17.64 12.33
C GLU A 417 -19.32 18.46 13.58
N GLY A 418 -19.80 17.82 14.65
CA GLY A 418 -20.32 18.50 15.85
C GLY A 418 -19.49 18.30 17.12
N GLY A 419 -18.27 17.76 17.00
CA GLY A 419 -17.41 17.43 18.13
C GLY A 419 -16.69 18.65 18.75
N SER A 420 -15.90 18.38 19.79
CA SER A 420 -14.90 19.32 20.33
C SER A 420 -13.78 19.65 19.33
N ARG A 421 -13.75 18.95 18.20
CA ARG A 421 -12.72 19.07 17.16
C ARG A 421 -13.37 19.31 15.81
N VAL A 422 -12.71 20.14 15.02
CA VAL A 422 -13.07 20.43 13.64
C VAL A 422 -11.99 19.82 12.75
N PHE A 423 -12.43 18.93 11.87
CA PHE A 423 -11.58 18.29 10.87
C PHE A 423 -11.82 18.92 9.51
N SER A 424 -10.75 19.28 8.81
CA SER A 424 -10.82 19.82 7.45
C SER A 424 -9.79 19.15 6.55
N VAL A 425 -10.08 19.08 5.25
CA VAL A 425 -9.13 18.57 4.27
C VAL A 425 -8.26 19.72 3.79
N GLU A 426 -6.96 19.67 4.05
CA GLU A 426 -6.00 20.73 3.69
C GLU A 426 -5.39 20.51 2.32
N LYS A 427 -5.07 19.26 1.99
CA LYS A 427 -4.52 18.84 0.70
C LYS A 427 -5.03 17.47 0.32
N VAL A 428 -5.15 17.22 -0.98
CA VAL A 428 -5.57 15.92 -1.51
C VAL A 428 -4.60 15.45 -2.58
N MET A 429 -4.30 14.17 -2.53
CA MET A 429 -3.67 13.44 -3.61
C MET A 429 -4.68 12.44 -4.17
N TYR A 430 -4.86 12.45 -5.49
CA TYR A 430 -5.68 11.48 -6.20
C TYR A 430 -4.80 10.59 -7.07
N PRO A 431 -5.20 9.34 -7.30
CA PRO A 431 -4.70 8.55 -8.42
C PRO A 431 -4.71 9.33 -9.73
N GLU A 432 -3.75 9.10 -10.63
CA GLU A 432 -3.62 9.88 -11.87
C GLU A 432 -4.91 9.95 -12.70
N TYR A 433 -5.63 8.83 -12.83
CA TYR A 433 -6.90 8.79 -13.56
C TYR A 433 -7.99 9.64 -12.90
N ALA A 434 -8.02 9.69 -11.57
CA ALA A 434 -8.95 10.53 -10.82
C ALA A 434 -8.50 12.00 -10.85
N TYR A 435 -7.19 12.26 -10.85
CA TYR A 435 -6.62 13.61 -10.89
C TYR A 435 -7.11 14.38 -12.11
N ARG A 436 -7.00 13.81 -13.32
CA ARG A 436 -7.38 14.48 -14.58
C ARG A 436 -8.84 14.95 -14.60
N ASN A 437 -9.74 14.16 -14.03
CA ASN A 437 -11.18 14.45 -14.01
C ASN A 437 -11.61 15.36 -12.84
N LYS A 438 -10.73 15.61 -11.88
CA LYS A 438 -11.05 16.31 -10.62
C LYS A 438 -10.35 17.65 -10.48
N THR A 439 -9.40 17.97 -11.36
CA THR A 439 -8.54 19.14 -11.25
C THR A 439 -9.02 20.28 -12.13
N SER A 440 -8.94 21.49 -11.61
CA SER A 440 -8.98 22.74 -12.36
C SER A 440 -7.81 23.63 -11.92
N ILE A 441 -7.38 24.57 -12.75
CA ILE A 441 -6.34 25.55 -12.34
C ILE A 441 -7.04 26.77 -11.75
N ASN A 442 -6.68 27.14 -10.51
CA ASN A 442 -7.20 28.36 -9.88
C ASN A 442 -6.50 29.63 -10.39
N ALA A 443 -6.94 30.80 -9.92
CA ALA A 443 -6.36 32.10 -10.33
C ALA A 443 -4.86 32.26 -9.99
N ALA A 444 -4.34 31.48 -9.04
CA ALA A 444 -2.93 31.49 -8.65
C ALA A 444 -2.09 30.47 -9.46
N GLY A 445 -2.66 29.83 -10.47
CA GLY A 445 -1.98 28.79 -11.26
C GLY A 445 -1.83 27.44 -10.53
N VAL A 446 -2.51 27.26 -9.40
CA VAL A 446 -2.41 26.04 -8.58
C VAL A 446 -3.51 25.05 -8.99
N PRO A 447 -3.16 23.78 -9.25
CA PRO A 447 -4.13 22.70 -9.40
C PRO A 447 -5.00 22.53 -8.15
N VAL A 448 -6.32 22.64 -8.29
CA VAL A 448 -7.29 22.49 -7.19
C VAL A 448 -8.46 21.61 -7.60
N ASN A 449 -9.08 20.97 -6.60
CA ASN A 449 -10.34 20.27 -6.83
C ASN A 449 -11.53 21.25 -6.93
N LYS A 450 -12.73 20.71 -7.20
CA LYS A 450 -13.98 21.50 -7.29
C LYS A 450 -14.33 22.33 -6.03
N ASN A 451 -13.72 22.02 -4.89
CA ASN A 451 -13.91 22.75 -3.63
C ASN A 451 -12.74 23.73 -3.35
N GLY A 452 -11.83 23.95 -4.31
CA GLY A 452 -10.67 24.83 -4.15
C GLY A 452 -9.52 24.24 -3.33
N VAL A 453 -9.57 22.95 -2.97
CA VAL A 453 -8.49 22.31 -2.18
C VAL A 453 -7.29 22.00 -3.09
N PRO A 454 -6.06 22.38 -2.70
CA PRO A 454 -4.85 22.09 -3.48
C PRO A 454 -4.67 20.60 -3.75
N MET A 455 -4.22 20.30 -4.96
CA MET A 455 -3.97 18.95 -5.45
C MET A 455 -2.52 18.72 -5.84
N ILE A 456 -2.05 17.50 -5.62
CA ILE A 456 -0.72 17.05 -6.05
C ILE A 456 -0.89 16.06 -7.21
N GLU A 457 -0.17 16.30 -8.31
CA GLU A 457 -0.09 15.36 -9.42
C GLU A 457 0.68 14.11 -9.00
N THR A 458 0.11 12.95 -9.33
CA THR A 458 0.71 11.64 -9.09
C THR A 458 1.21 11.03 -10.38
N ASN A 459 2.22 10.20 -10.26
CA ASN A 459 2.60 9.18 -11.23
C ASN A 459 1.56 8.05 -11.30
N LYS A 460 1.51 7.34 -12.45
CA LYS A 460 0.48 6.35 -12.89
C LYS A 460 0.04 5.25 -11.92
N ILE A 461 0.73 5.06 -10.80
CA ILE A 461 0.69 3.82 -10.02
C ILE A 461 0.24 4.09 -8.58
N ASN A 462 -0.93 4.70 -8.40
CA ASN A 462 -1.54 4.78 -7.08
C ASN A 462 -3.04 4.48 -7.18
N GLN A 463 -3.53 3.52 -6.40
CA GLN A 463 -4.96 3.18 -6.34
C GLN A 463 -5.71 4.02 -5.30
N ASN A 464 -4.96 4.63 -4.37
CA ASN A 464 -5.50 5.30 -3.20
C ASN A 464 -5.50 6.81 -3.39
N THR A 465 -6.57 7.42 -2.89
CA THR A 465 -6.61 8.85 -2.57
C THR A 465 -6.00 9.03 -1.20
N ALA A 466 -5.17 10.05 -1.00
CA ALA A 466 -4.72 10.43 0.34
C ALA A 466 -5.16 11.86 0.65
N GLN A 467 -5.56 12.09 1.90
CA GLN A 467 -6.01 13.39 2.38
C GLN A 467 -5.13 13.82 3.55
N LYS A 468 -4.51 15.01 3.47
CA LYS A 468 -3.98 15.68 4.66
C LYS A 468 -5.14 16.31 5.40
N ILE A 469 -5.33 15.90 6.65
CA ILE A 469 -6.41 16.36 7.51
C ILE A 469 -5.85 17.37 8.52
N GLY A 470 -6.39 18.57 8.49
CA GLY A 470 -6.18 19.58 9.53
C GLY A 470 -7.06 19.28 10.73
N VAL A 471 -6.49 19.35 11.94
CA VAL A 471 -7.20 19.13 13.21
C VAL A 471 -7.16 20.42 14.02
N ALA A 472 -8.33 21.04 14.21
CA ALA A 472 -8.50 22.19 15.09
C ALA A 472 -9.32 21.79 16.32
N VAL A 473 -8.88 22.20 17.51
CA VAL A 473 -9.63 22.00 18.77
C VAL A 473 -10.45 23.26 19.04
N ASN A 474 -11.75 23.11 19.28
CA ASN A 474 -12.62 24.23 19.65
C ASN A 474 -12.22 24.71 21.06
N ALA A 475 -11.66 25.92 21.15
CA ALA A 475 -11.22 26.52 22.42
C ALA A 475 -12.34 26.57 23.49
N ALA A 476 -13.60 26.64 23.08
CA ALA A 476 -14.75 26.61 24.00
C ALA A 476 -14.96 25.25 24.71
N SER A 477 -14.28 24.19 24.28
CA SER A 477 -14.41 22.83 24.83
C SER A 477 -13.25 22.42 25.76
N GLU A 478 -12.17 23.21 25.84
CA GLU A 478 -10.97 22.91 26.66
C GLU A 478 -11.21 23.00 28.18
N GLY A 479 -12.46 23.20 28.64
CA GLY A 479 -12.84 23.22 30.05
C GLY A 479 -13.97 22.26 30.44
N ARG A 480 -14.39 21.35 29.56
CA ARG A 480 -15.41 20.33 29.88
C ARG A 480 -14.76 18.95 29.95
N GLU A 481 -14.87 18.30 31.11
CA GLU A 481 -14.48 16.89 31.27
C GLU A 481 -15.13 16.03 30.17
N PRO A 482 -14.43 15.01 29.65
CA PRO A 482 -15.00 14.11 28.65
C PRO A 482 -16.30 13.49 29.17
N LEU A 483 -17.37 13.65 28.38
CA LEU A 483 -18.66 13.01 28.62
C LEU A 483 -18.43 11.51 28.80
N LYS A 484 -18.81 10.97 29.98
CA LYS A 484 -18.89 9.53 30.23
C LYS A 484 -19.71 8.90 29.11
N THR A 485 -19.07 8.14 28.24
CA THR A 485 -19.74 7.42 27.16
C THR A 485 -20.62 6.34 27.80
N HIS A 486 -21.93 6.42 27.58
CA HIS A 486 -22.82 5.33 27.92
C HIS A 486 -22.53 4.14 26.99
N PRO A 487 -22.49 2.91 27.50
CA PRO A 487 -22.28 1.73 26.67
C PRO A 487 -23.40 1.63 25.62
N VAL A 488 -23.00 1.46 24.37
CA VAL A 488 -23.92 1.12 23.28
C VAL A 488 -24.45 -0.29 23.59
N PRO A 489 -25.78 -0.49 23.71
CA PRO A 489 -26.33 -1.82 23.92
C PRO A 489 -26.02 -2.70 22.70
N CYS A 490 -25.47 -3.89 22.97
CA CYS A 490 -25.13 -4.92 21.99
C CYS A 490 -26.34 -5.41 21.18
#